data_AF-A0A0G1JTI9-F1
#
_entry.id   AF-A0A0G1JTI9-F1
#
_cell.length_a   1.000
_cell.length_b   1.000
_cell.length_c   1.000
_cell.angle_alpha   90.00
_cell.angle_beta   90.00
_cell.angle_gamma   90.00
#
_symmetry.space_group_name_H-M   'P 1'
#
loop_
_entity.id
_entity.type
_entity.pdbx_description
1 polymer ?
#
loop_
_entity_poly.entity_id
_entity_poly.type
_entity_poly.pdbx_seq_one_letter_code
_entity_poly.pdbx_strand_id
1 'polypeptide(L)'
;FPFLPFDSTKNSYEKGAPIVLASYPAGFLGGINIQQNLYITSSVGAIGEIFTFKENTFDLFSVSGSVVAQKGASGGAVVGSDGKLIGIITTATDANTTSERSLQAITIAHIENSLNEEVGMNLESLLSGNLNERFQSFQKNLVPALTGILMKELNKTN
;
A
#
# COMPACT_ATOMS: atom_id res chain seq x y z
N PHE A 1 14.72 9.53 -11.40
CA PHE A 1 14.74 9.69 -9.93
C PHE A 1 15.08 8.32 -9.33
N PRO A 2 15.99 8.22 -8.36
CA PRO A 2 16.24 6.94 -7.69
C PRO A 2 14.97 6.50 -6.95
N PHE A 3 14.66 5.20 -6.99
CA PHE A 3 13.52 4.59 -6.30
C PHE A 3 13.95 3.27 -5.65
N LEU A 4 13.17 2.80 -4.66
CA LEU A 4 13.40 1.50 -4.04
C LEU A 4 12.87 0.39 -4.96
N PRO A 5 13.69 -0.62 -5.30
CA PRO A 5 13.22 -1.75 -6.08
C PRO A 5 12.11 -2.50 -5.33
N PHE A 6 11.15 -3.03 -6.08
CA PHE A 6 10.04 -3.82 -5.58
C PHE A 6 10.48 -5.25 -5.30
N ASP A 7 10.00 -5.83 -4.20
CA ASP A 7 10.10 -7.27 -3.97
C ASP A 7 8.82 -7.98 -4.41
N SER A 8 8.68 -8.15 -5.73
CA SER A 8 7.59 -8.92 -6.33
C SER A 8 7.85 -10.43 -6.37
N THR A 9 9.07 -10.85 -6.00
CA THR A 9 9.53 -12.24 -6.17
C THR A 9 9.45 -13.07 -4.90
N LYS A 10 9.50 -12.45 -3.72
CA LYS A 10 9.37 -13.17 -2.45
C LYS A 10 7.90 -13.29 -2.06
N ASN A 11 7.39 -14.50 -2.18
CA ASN A 11 6.05 -14.87 -1.73
C ASN A 11 5.95 -15.10 -0.22
N SER A 12 7.02 -14.88 0.54
CA SER A 12 6.96 -14.94 2.00
C SER A 12 8.11 -14.18 2.65
N TYR A 13 7.78 -13.59 3.80
CA TYR A 13 8.73 -13.22 4.83
C TYR A 13 8.37 -13.97 6.10
N GLU A 14 9.36 -14.24 6.95
CA GLU A 14 9.11 -14.87 8.24
C GLU A 14 8.60 -13.86 9.27
N LYS A 15 7.71 -14.30 10.15
CA LYS A 15 7.33 -13.54 11.34
C LYS A 15 8.59 -13.26 12.17
N GLY A 16 8.72 -12.03 12.64
CA GLY A 16 9.88 -11.53 13.36
C GLY A 16 10.99 -10.99 12.46
N ALA A 17 10.89 -11.12 11.13
CA ALA A 17 11.89 -10.56 10.22
C ALA A 17 11.97 -9.03 10.38
N PRO A 18 13.19 -8.46 10.47
CA PRO A 18 13.38 -7.03 10.68
C PRO A 18 13.01 -6.26 9.41
N ILE A 19 12.34 -5.13 9.61
CA ILE A 19 11.86 -4.24 8.55
C ILE A 19 12.10 -2.78 8.93
N VAL A 20 12.12 -1.91 7.93
CA VAL A 20 12.13 -0.46 8.10
C VAL A 20 10.81 0.11 7.61
N LEU A 21 10.16 0.88 8.45
CA LEU A 21 8.97 1.65 8.14
C LEU A 21 9.37 3.09 7.83
N ALA A 22 8.75 3.71 6.83
CA ALA A 22 8.88 5.13 6.55
C ALA A 22 7.55 5.72 6.09
N SER A 23 7.05 6.76 6.76
CA SER A 23 5.80 7.43 6.38
C SER A 23 5.75 8.87 6.87
N TYR A 24 4.62 9.53 6.66
CA TYR A 24 4.33 10.89 7.14
C TYR A 24 3.24 10.85 8.21
N PRO A 25 3.53 10.34 9.42
CA PRO A 25 2.54 10.26 10.48
C PRO A 25 2.10 11.67 10.92
N ALA A 26 0.79 11.90 10.98
CA ALA A 26 0.19 13.20 11.29
C ALA A 26 -0.72 13.15 12.53
N GLY A 27 -0.86 11.99 13.18
CA GLY A 27 -1.88 11.75 14.21
C GLY A 27 -1.79 12.63 15.45
N PHE A 28 -0.63 13.21 15.74
CA PHE A 28 -0.42 14.14 16.85
C PHE A 28 -0.25 15.61 16.41
N LEU A 29 -0.31 15.89 15.11
CA LEU A 29 -0.16 17.24 14.57
C LEU A 29 -1.52 17.94 14.48
N GLY A 30 -1.60 19.17 14.99
CA GLY A 30 -2.74 20.06 14.73
C GLY A 30 -2.76 20.53 13.26
N GLY A 31 -3.93 20.97 12.76
CA GLY A 31 -4.14 21.27 11.33
C GLY A 31 -3.13 22.23 10.69
N ILE A 32 -2.68 23.26 11.40
CA ILE A 32 -1.65 24.20 10.91
C ILE A 32 -0.28 23.51 10.78
N ASN A 33 0.07 22.64 11.72
CA ASN A 33 1.34 21.91 11.71
C ASN A 33 1.39 20.82 10.63
N ILE A 34 0.26 20.26 10.21
CA ILE A 34 0.23 19.33 9.06
C ILE A 34 0.66 20.05 7.76
N GLN A 35 0.27 21.32 7.58
CA GLN A 35 0.65 22.07 6.38
C GLN A 35 2.10 22.55 6.40
N GLN A 36 2.66 22.84 7.58
CA GLN A 36 3.96 23.50 7.69
C GLN A 36 5.09 22.56 8.16
N ASN A 37 4.77 21.47 8.85
CA ASN A 37 5.71 20.68 9.66
C ASN A 37 5.44 19.16 9.58
N LEU A 38 4.97 18.66 8.42
CA LEU A 38 4.83 17.22 8.19
C LEU A 38 6.16 16.63 7.72
N TYR A 39 6.88 15.99 8.65
CA TYR A 39 8.18 15.38 8.37
C TYR A 39 8.05 13.88 8.12
N ILE A 40 8.92 13.37 7.25
CA ILE A 40 9.10 11.92 7.11
C ILE A 40 9.63 11.36 8.43
N THR A 41 9.03 10.27 8.89
CA THR A 41 9.44 9.55 10.09
C THR A 41 9.70 8.11 9.72
N SER A 42 10.83 7.57 10.20
CA SER A 42 11.20 6.18 10.01
C SER A 42 11.41 5.45 11.32
N SER A 43 11.13 4.15 11.34
CA SER A 43 11.34 3.28 12.49
C SER A 43 11.73 1.89 12.02
N VAL A 44 12.57 1.21 12.80
CA VAL A 44 12.73 -0.23 12.68
C VAL A 44 11.52 -0.90 13.33
N GLY A 45 11.08 -2.01 12.75
CA GLY A 45 10.04 -2.88 13.28
C GLY A 45 10.33 -4.32 12.91
N ALA A 46 9.35 -5.19 13.16
CA ALA A 46 9.40 -6.58 12.74
C ALA A 46 8.04 -6.99 12.16
N ILE A 47 8.07 -7.95 11.25
CA ILE A 47 6.85 -8.56 10.70
C ILE A 47 6.12 -9.31 11.81
N GLY A 48 4.85 -8.96 12.00
CA GLY A 48 3.95 -9.60 12.95
C GLY A 48 3.18 -10.76 12.33
N GLU A 49 1.87 -10.75 12.52
CA GLU A 49 0.98 -11.75 11.93
C GLU A 49 0.89 -11.58 10.42
N ILE A 50 0.76 -12.71 9.73
CA ILE A 50 0.65 -12.81 8.28
C ILE A 50 -0.76 -13.26 7.93
N PHE A 51 -1.36 -12.60 6.93
CA PHE A 51 -2.73 -12.82 6.50
C PHE A 51 -2.78 -13.05 4.97
N THR A 52 -3.78 -13.82 4.55
CA THR A 52 -4.10 -14.18 3.17
C THR A 52 -5.56 -13.83 2.89
N PHE A 53 -5.87 -13.36 1.67
CA PHE A 53 -7.25 -13.13 1.22
C PHE A 53 -7.85 -14.35 0.50
N LYS A 54 -7.01 -15.15 -0.16
CA LYS A 54 -7.38 -16.43 -0.77
C LYS A 54 -6.78 -17.55 0.09
N GLU A 55 -5.82 -18.31 -0.43
CA GLU A 55 -5.13 -19.37 0.31
C GLU A 55 -3.62 -19.34 0.02
N ASN A 56 -2.80 -19.57 1.05
CA ASN A 56 -1.34 -19.71 0.97
C ASN A 56 -0.58 -18.55 0.29
N THR A 57 -1.13 -17.34 0.32
CA THR A 57 -0.47 -16.13 -0.19
C THR A 57 -0.01 -15.21 0.94
N PHE A 58 1.10 -14.51 0.71
CA PHE A 58 1.57 -13.44 1.60
C PHE A 58 0.94 -12.12 1.15
N ASP A 59 -0.29 -11.85 1.61
CA ASP A 59 -1.06 -10.71 1.10
C ASP A 59 -0.98 -9.46 1.97
N LEU A 60 -1.03 -9.67 3.29
CA LEU A 60 -1.06 -8.62 4.28
C LEU A 60 -0.27 -9.09 5.50
N PHE A 61 0.44 -8.17 6.15
CA PHE A 61 1.08 -8.45 7.42
C PHE A 61 0.92 -7.31 8.41
N SER A 62 0.97 -7.64 9.69
CA SER A 62 0.95 -6.65 10.75
C SER A 62 2.35 -6.19 11.14
N VAL A 63 2.44 -4.98 11.67
CA VAL A 63 3.63 -4.43 12.32
C VAL A 63 3.18 -3.77 13.61
N SER A 64 3.49 -4.41 14.73
CA SER A 64 3.10 -3.91 16.04
C SER A 64 4.01 -2.78 16.49
N GLY A 65 3.44 -1.81 17.20
CA GLY A 65 4.16 -0.89 18.08
C GLY A 65 5.31 -0.14 17.43
N SER A 66 5.02 0.96 16.76
CA SER A 66 6.04 1.84 16.20
C SER A 66 5.66 3.31 16.38
N VAL A 67 6.65 4.21 16.49
CA VAL A 67 6.42 5.67 16.42
C VAL A 67 5.70 6.08 15.12
N VAL A 68 5.80 5.24 14.08
CA VAL A 68 5.13 5.41 12.79
C VAL A 68 3.65 5.04 12.85
N ALA A 69 3.18 4.32 13.88
CA ALA A 69 1.81 3.81 14.00
C ALA A 69 0.79 4.91 14.37
N GLN A 70 0.60 5.88 13.48
CA GLN A 70 -0.29 7.02 13.64
C GLN A 70 -1.19 7.19 12.43
N LYS A 71 -2.30 7.92 12.61
CA LYS A 71 -3.09 8.42 11.47
C LYS A 71 -2.18 9.22 10.54
N GLY A 72 -2.32 9.03 9.22
CA GLY A 72 -1.43 9.59 8.21
C GLY A 72 -0.27 8.67 7.80
N ALA A 73 -0.05 7.55 8.49
CA ALA A 73 0.96 6.57 8.08
C ALA A 73 0.58 5.77 6.83
N SER A 74 -0.70 5.72 6.47
CA SER A 74 -1.20 5.06 5.26
C SER A 74 -0.52 5.61 4.00
N GLY A 75 -0.16 4.70 3.09
CA GLY A 75 0.68 5.01 1.92
C GLY A 75 2.19 4.99 2.22
N GLY A 76 2.59 4.83 3.49
CA GLY A 76 3.99 4.70 3.87
C GLY A 76 4.62 3.39 3.39
N ALA A 77 5.94 3.42 3.23
CA ALA A 77 6.74 2.30 2.75
C ALA A 77 7.10 1.33 3.88
N VAL A 78 7.08 0.04 3.58
CA VAL A 78 7.70 -1.01 4.38
C VAL A 78 8.82 -1.66 3.57
N VAL A 79 10.04 -1.60 4.10
CA VAL A 79 11.26 -2.01 3.42
C VAL A 79 11.88 -3.21 4.13
N GLY A 80 12.22 -4.24 3.37
CA GLY A 80 12.90 -5.43 3.87
C GLY A 80 14.37 -5.18 4.17
N SER A 81 15.02 -6.12 4.84
CA SER A 81 16.45 -6.05 5.17
C SER A 81 17.38 -6.02 3.95
N ASP A 82 16.90 -6.44 2.78
CA ASP A 82 17.61 -6.37 1.50
C ASP A 82 17.42 -5.02 0.78
N GLY A 83 16.76 -4.05 1.41
CA GLY A 83 16.54 -2.71 0.87
C GLY A 83 15.46 -2.64 -0.21
N LYS A 84 14.61 -3.67 -0.34
CA LYS A 84 13.49 -3.67 -1.28
C LYS A 84 12.19 -3.24 -0.60
N LEU A 85 11.30 -2.61 -1.35
CA LEU A 85 9.93 -2.34 -0.91
C LEU A 85 9.14 -3.65 -0.88
N ILE A 86 8.65 -4.03 0.30
CA ILE A 86 7.94 -5.30 0.51
C ILE A 86 6.44 -5.09 0.75
N GLY A 87 6.04 -3.88 1.14
CA GLY A 87 4.64 -3.54 1.30
C GLY A 87 4.39 -2.05 1.50
N ILE A 88 3.11 -1.70 1.49
CA ILE A 88 2.60 -0.35 1.70
C ILE A 88 1.66 -0.38 2.91
N ILE A 89 1.88 0.52 3.87
CA ILE A 89 1.01 0.66 5.04
C ILE A 89 -0.38 1.06 4.56
N THR A 90 -1.40 0.31 4.94
CA THR A 90 -2.80 0.57 4.55
C THR A 90 -3.61 1.12 5.71
N THR A 91 -3.56 0.45 6.86
CA THR A 91 -4.38 0.80 8.02
C THR A 91 -3.59 0.71 9.32
N ALA A 92 -4.18 1.29 10.38
CA ALA A 92 -3.71 1.16 11.74
C ALA A 92 -4.90 0.79 12.63
N THR A 93 -4.69 -0.03 13.64
CA THR A 93 -5.69 -0.22 14.69
C THR A 93 -5.84 1.06 15.52
N ASP A 94 -7.03 1.27 16.08
CA ASP A 94 -7.24 2.33 17.06
C ASP A 94 -6.77 1.83 18.44
N ALA A 95 -5.89 2.60 19.07
CA ALA A 95 -5.46 2.42 20.46
C ALA A 95 -4.96 3.76 21.02
N ASN A 96 -4.80 3.81 22.35
CA ASN A 96 -4.44 5.03 23.08
C ASN A 96 -2.99 5.45 22.83
N THR A 97 -2.08 4.48 22.71
CA THR A 97 -0.65 4.73 22.48
C THR A 97 -0.20 4.12 21.17
N THR A 98 0.86 4.67 20.55
CA THR A 98 1.42 4.11 19.31
C THR A 98 2.05 2.73 19.50
N SER A 99 2.48 2.41 20.72
CA SER A 99 2.99 1.09 21.11
C SER A 99 1.91 0.00 21.11
N GLU A 100 0.66 0.36 21.41
CA GLU A 100 -0.49 -0.57 21.40
C GLU A 100 -1.11 -0.73 20.01
N ARG A 101 -0.76 0.13 19.05
CA ARG A 101 -1.29 0.07 17.70
C ARG A 101 -0.57 -0.97 16.86
N SER A 102 -1.33 -1.57 15.96
CA SER A 102 -0.84 -2.43 14.89
C SER A 102 -1.05 -1.74 13.56
N LEU A 103 0.03 -1.57 12.79
CA LEU A 103 -0.06 -1.20 11.40
C LEU A 103 -0.31 -2.45 10.56
N GLN A 104 -1.16 -2.34 9.54
CA GLN A 104 -1.30 -3.38 8.53
C GLN A 104 -0.69 -2.88 7.22
N ALA A 105 0.07 -3.73 6.55
CA ALA A 105 0.70 -3.42 5.28
C ALA A 105 0.31 -4.47 4.24
N ILE A 106 -0.16 -4.00 3.08
CA ILE A 106 -0.43 -4.83 1.92
C ILE A 106 0.88 -5.08 1.17
N THR A 107 1.11 -6.31 0.74
CA THR A 107 2.40 -6.69 0.16
C THR A 107 2.51 -6.27 -1.30
N ILE A 108 3.74 -6.03 -1.75
CA ILE A 108 3.99 -5.79 -3.18
C ILE A 108 3.61 -7.00 -4.02
N ALA A 109 3.88 -8.23 -3.53
CA ALA A 109 3.45 -9.47 -4.19
C ALA A 109 1.93 -9.51 -4.42
N HIS A 110 1.12 -9.12 -3.44
CA HIS A 110 -0.32 -9.03 -3.60
C HIS A 110 -0.75 -7.97 -4.62
N ILE A 111 -0.17 -6.77 -4.55
CA ILE A 111 -0.46 -5.69 -5.52
C ILE A 111 -0.15 -6.17 -6.94
N GLU A 112 0.98 -6.83 -7.16
CA GLU A 112 1.34 -7.34 -8.48
C GLU A 112 0.39 -8.45 -8.95
N ASN A 113 0.01 -9.38 -8.09
CA ASN A 113 -0.95 -10.42 -8.44
C ASN A 113 -2.29 -9.80 -8.85
N SER A 114 -2.81 -8.84 -8.08
CA SER A 114 -4.05 -8.13 -8.39
C SER A 114 -3.96 -7.33 -9.69
N LEU A 115 -2.85 -6.63 -9.94
CA LEU A 115 -2.65 -5.92 -11.20
C LEU A 115 -2.58 -6.87 -12.40
N ASN A 116 -1.90 -8.02 -12.26
CA ASN A 116 -1.87 -9.02 -13.32
C ASN A 116 -3.26 -9.63 -13.56
N GLU A 117 -4.03 -9.92 -12.52
CA GLU A 117 -5.39 -10.47 -12.62
C GLU A 117 -6.37 -9.48 -13.27
N GLU A 118 -6.32 -8.20 -12.91
CA GLU A 118 -7.31 -7.20 -13.33
C GLU A 118 -6.96 -6.48 -14.64
N VAL A 119 -5.68 -6.17 -14.85
CA VAL A 119 -5.22 -5.35 -15.98
C VAL A 119 -4.13 -6.02 -16.82
N GLY A 120 -3.70 -7.24 -16.48
CA GLY A 120 -2.76 -8.02 -17.28
C GLY A 120 -1.33 -7.45 -17.32
N MET A 121 -0.94 -6.70 -16.29
CA MET A 121 0.36 -6.03 -16.23
C MET A 121 0.90 -5.96 -14.81
N ASN A 122 2.23 -5.93 -14.66
CA ASN A 122 2.90 -5.76 -13.37
C ASN A 122 3.07 -4.27 -13.00
N LEU A 123 3.49 -4.02 -11.76
CA LEU A 123 3.61 -2.66 -11.20
C LEU A 123 4.69 -1.83 -11.91
N GLU A 124 5.83 -2.44 -12.25
CA GLU A 124 6.89 -1.75 -13.00
C GLU A 124 6.42 -1.31 -14.38
N SER A 125 5.75 -2.21 -15.11
CA SER A 125 5.13 -1.89 -16.38
C SER A 125 4.17 -0.72 -16.15
N LEU A 126 3.31 -0.79 -15.13
CA LEU A 126 2.36 0.27 -14.76
C LEU A 126 3.04 1.63 -14.49
N LEU A 127 4.24 1.69 -13.96
CA LEU A 127 4.87 2.99 -13.66
C LEU A 127 5.74 3.53 -14.82
N SER A 128 6.19 2.67 -15.72
CA SER A 128 7.18 3.01 -16.77
C SER A 128 6.60 3.21 -18.18
N GLY A 129 5.34 2.80 -18.43
CA GLY A 129 4.76 2.83 -19.77
C GLY A 129 4.37 4.23 -20.30
N ASN A 130 4.09 4.31 -21.60
CA ASN A 130 3.66 5.54 -22.26
C ASN A 130 2.25 5.97 -21.79
N LEU A 131 2.16 7.14 -21.16
CA LEU A 131 0.90 7.67 -20.62
C LEU A 131 -0.15 7.93 -21.71
N ASN A 132 0.26 8.37 -22.90
CA ASN A 132 -0.67 8.65 -24.00
C ASN A 132 -1.28 7.37 -24.57
N GLU A 133 -0.48 6.32 -24.76
CA GLU A 133 -0.96 5.02 -25.23
C GLU A 133 -1.94 4.40 -24.22
N ARG A 134 -1.66 4.57 -22.93
CA ARG A 134 -2.55 4.11 -21.86
C ARG A 134 -3.85 4.87 -21.80
N PHE A 135 -3.79 6.19 -21.93
CA PHE A 135 -4.98 7.01 -22.01
C PHE A 135 -5.87 6.55 -23.17
N GLN A 136 -5.29 6.29 -24.34
CA GLN A 136 -6.03 5.76 -25.49
C GLN A 136 -6.60 4.36 -25.22
N SER A 137 -5.82 3.46 -24.61
CA SER A 137 -6.30 2.11 -24.24
C SER A 137 -7.43 2.16 -23.22
N PHE A 138 -7.32 3.00 -22.18
CA PHE A 138 -8.35 3.23 -21.18
C PHE A 138 -9.64 3.77 -21.82
N GLN A 139 -9.53 4.80 -22.67
CA GLN A 139 -10.67 5.36 -23.38
C GLN A 139 -11.37 4.33 -24.29
N LYS A 140 -10.59 3.48 -24.96
CA LYS A 140 -11.13 2.49 -25.90
C LYS A 140 -11.77 1.30 -25.18
N ASN A 141 -11.11 0.78 -24.14
CA ASN A 141 -11.42 -0.54 -23.59
C ASN A 141 -12.20 -0.48 -22.26
N LEU A 142 -11.98 0.56 -21.44
CA LEU A 142 -12.55 0.64 -20.09
C LEU A 142 -13.69 1.64 -19.97
N VAL A 143 -13.58 2.82 -20.61
CA VAL A 143 -14.60 3.87 -20.51
C VAL A 143 -16.01 3.37 -20.86
N PRO A 144 -16.26 2.65 -21.98
CA PRO A 144 -17.61 2.21 -22.31
C PRO A 144 -18.24 1.32 -21.24
N ALA A 145 -17.46 0.38 -20.68
CA ALA A 145 -17.92 -0.53 -19.64
C ALA A 145 -18.17 0.20 -18.32
N LEU A 146 -17.23 1.06 -17.88
CA LEU A 146 -17.35 1.84 -16.65
C LEU A 146 -18.53 2.83 -16.70
N THR A 147 -18.70 3.52 -17.83
CA THR A 147 -19.87 4.39 -18.06
C THR A 147 -21.17 3.60 -18.05
N GLY A 148 -21.20 2.42 -18.67
CA GLY A 148 -22.37 1.53 -18.63
C GLY A 148 -22.75 1.11 -17.21
N ILE A 149 -21.78 0.72 -16.39
CA ILE A 149 -21.98 0.37 -14.97
C ILE A 149 -22.50 1.57 -14.19
N LEU A 150 -21.87 2.74 -14.33
CA LEU A 150 -22.27 3.96 -13.65
C LEU A 150 -23.70 4.37 -14.02
N MET A 151 -24.04 4.38 -15.31
CA MET A 151 -25.38 4.73 -15.79
C MET A 151 -26.43 3.74 -15.32
N LYS A 152 -26.11 2.44 -15.29
CA LYS A 152 -27.00 1.41 -14.75
C LYS A 152 -27.33 1.70 -13.29
N GLU A 153 -26.35 2.08 -12.49
CA GLU A 153 -26.56 2.30 -11.05
C GLU A 153 -27.27 3.62 -10.74
N LEU A 154 -26.97 4.67 -11.49
CA LEU A 154 -27.74 5.92 -11.41
C LEU A 154 -29.21 5.70 -11.78
N ASN A 155 -29.49 4.85 -12.78
CA ASN A 155 -30.85 4.57 -13.23
C ASN A 155 -31.64 3.60 -12.34
N LYS A 156 -31.00 2.83 -11.44
CA LYS A 156 -31.70 2.00 -10.45
C LYS A 156 -32.30 2.81 -9.30
N THR A 157 -31.84 4.04 -9.12
CA THR A 157 -32.24 4.91 -8.01
C THR A 157 -33.43 5.82 -8.37
N ASN A 158 -33.99 5.64 -9.58
CA ASN A 158 -35.26 6.22 -10.06
C ASN A 158 -36.27 5.09 -10.28
#